data_AF-A0A4R8EGT7-F1
#
_entry.id   AF-A0A4R8EGT7-F1
#
_cell.length_a   1.000
_cell.length_b   1.000
_cell.length_c   1.000
_cell.angle_alpha   90.00
_cell.angle_beta   90.00
_cell.angle_gamma   90.00
#
_symmetry.space_group_name_H-M   'P 1'
#
loop_
_entity.id
_entity.type
_entity.pdbx_description
1 polymer ?
#
loop_
_entity_poly.entity_id
_entity_poly.type
_entity_poly.pdbx_seq_one_letter_code
_entity_poly.pdbx_strand_id
1 'polypeptide(L)'
;MLEEIISEINKKEKNLDDSLKNDDFQTFSKLLEERFELLKQLEPFKTETAVKNVIENILKKDSERSKNIEEKMQKIKVDQINVQVSKKAMKKGYLKIEESISRHKINKSG
;
A
#
# COMPACT_ATOMS: atom_id res chain seq x y z
N MET A 1 19.25 -9.63 -26.68
CA MET A 1 19.05 -10.51 -25.52
C MET A 1 19.28 -9.79 -24.19
N LEU A 2 20.52 -9.47 -23.75
CA LEU A 2 20.73 -8.79 -22.46
C LEU A 2 20.08 -7.40 -22.39
N GLU A 3 20.25 -6.60 -23.44
CA GLU A 3 19.65 -5.26 -23.53
C GLU A 3 18.11 -5.29 -23.51
N GLU A 4 17.50 -6.33 -24.10
CA GLU A 4 16.05 -6.51 -24.10
C GLU A 4 15.54 -6.84 -22.70
N ILE A 5 16.23 -7.73 -21.96
CA ILE A 5 15.90 -8.07 -20.57
C ILE A 5 15.99 -6.81 -19.70
N ILE A 6 17.07 -6.03 -19.84
CA ILE A 6 17.26 -4.78 -19.10
C ILE A 6 16.16 -3.76 -19.44
N SER A 7 15.78 -3.64 -20.71
CA SER A 7 14.69 -2.76 -21.16
C SER A 7 13.36 -3.14 -20.51
N GLU A 8 13.01 -4.43 -20.50
CA GLU A 8 11.79 -4.93 -19.87
C GLU A 8 11.82 -4.71 -18.36
N ILE A 9 12.96 -4.94 -17.69
CA ILE A 9 13.12 -4.63 -16.26
C ILE A 9 12.86 -3.14 -15.99
N ASN A 10 13.46 -2.24 -16.78
CA ASN A 10 13.25 -0.80 -16.62
C ASN A 10 11.78 -0.40 -16.81
N LYS A 11 11.07 -1.05 -17.73
CA LYS A 11 9.63 -0.86 -17.90
C LYS A 11 8.84 -1.34 -16.68
N LYS A 12 9.18 -2.50 -16.11
CA LYS A 12 8.56 -2.98 -14.86
C LYS A 12 8.84 -2.02 -13.70
N GLU A 13 10.06 -1.50 -13.59
CA GLU A 13 10.43 -0.52 -12.56
C GLU A 13 9.61 0.76 -12.66
N LYS A 14 9.36 1.27 -13.87
CA LYS A 14 8.47 2.42 -14.07
C LYS A 14 7.03 2.10 -13.65
N ASN A 15 6.51 0.94 -14.04
CA ASN A 15 5.16 0.53 -13.67
C ASN A 15 5.01 0.28 -12.16
N LEU A 16 6.06 -0.17 -11.47
CA LEU A 16 6.09 -0.27 -10.01
C LEU A 16 5.98 1.11 -9.37
N ASP A 17 6.72 2.10 -9.88
CA ASP A 17 6.64 3.48 -9.41
C ASP A 17 5.23 4.07 -9.64
N ASP A 18 4.64 3.84 -10.82
CA ASP A 18 3.29 4.31 -11.16
C ASP A 18 2.19 3.62 -10.32
N SER A 19 2.26 2.31 -10.13
CA SER A 19 1.29 1.57 -9.31
C SER A 19 1.36 1.97 -7.83
N LEU A 20 2.57 2.20 -7.29
CA LEU A 20 2.73 2.70 -5.93
C LEU A 20 2.19 4.12 -5.75
N LYS A 21 2.35 4.98 -6.77
CA LYS A 21 1.78 6.34 -6.77
C LYS A 21 0.25 6.34 -6.78
N ASN A 22 -0.34 5.39 -7.50
CA ASN A 22 -1.79 5.25 -7.64
C ASN A 22 -2.45 4.37 -6.55
N ASP A 23 -1.69 3.95 -5.53
CA ASP A 23 -2.15 3.03 -4.48
C ASP A 23 -2.68 1.68 -5.01
N ASP A 24 -2.27 1.27 -6.22
CA ASP A 24 -2.63 -0.01 -6.81
C ASP A 24 -1.66 -1.12 -6.37
N PHE A 25 -1.82 -1.53 -5.11
CA PHE A 25 -0.98 -2.57 -4.50
C PHE A 25 -1.17 -3.95 -5.11
N GLN A 26 -2.32 -4.22 -5.73
CA GLN A 26 -2.57 -5.50 -6.39
C GLN A 26 -1.70 -5.63 -7.65
N THR A 27 -1.67 -4.60 -8.48
CA THR A 27 -0.78 -4.55 -9.65
C THR A 27 0.68 -4.49 -9.23
N PHE A 28 1.01 -3.70 -8.19
CA PHE A 28 2.36 -3.62 -7.64
C PHE A 28 2.91 -5.02 -7.26
N SER A 29 2.12 -5.83 -6.55
CA SER A 29 2.52 -7.19 -6.15
C SER A 29 2.82 -8.08 -7.36
N LYS A 30 1.96 -8.07 -8.38
CA LYS A 30 2.17 -8.86 -9.61
C LYS A 30 3.42 -8.42 -10.36
N LEU A 31 3.67 -7.11 -10.45
CA LEU A 31 4.85 -6.58 -11.12
C LEU A 31 6.15 -6.97 -10.41
N LEU A 32 6.14 -7.12 -9.08
CA LEU A 32 7.32 -7.62 -8.33
C LEU A 32 7.65 -9.08 -8.69
N GLU A 33 6.63 -9.93 -8.82
CA GLU A 33 6.79 -11.33 -9.24
C GLU A 33 7.34 -11.41 -10.67
N GLU A 34 6.75 -10.67 -11.60
CA GLU A 34 7.21 -10.61 -12.99
C GLU A 34 8.65 -10.07 -13.10
N ARG A 35 8.97 -9.05 -12.32
CA ARG A 35 10.34 -8.50 -12.23
C ARG A 35 11.32 -9.55 -11.71
N PHE A 36 10.93 -10.34 -10.70
CA PHE A 36 11.79 -11.38 -10.15
C PHE A 36 12.16 -12.44 -11.19
N GLU A 37 11.21 -12.85 -12.04
CA GLU A 37 11.50 -13.78 -13.14
C GLU A 37 12.46 -13.18 -14.19
N LEU A 38 12.37 -11.88 -14.46
CA LEU A 38 13.33 -11.20 -15.34
C LEU A 38 14.73 -11.11 -14.71
N LEU A 39 14.82 -10.88 -13.40
CA LEU A 39 16.09 -10.81 -12.69
C LEU A 39 16.83 -12.16 -12.69
N LYS A 40 16.12 -13.29 -12.62
CA LYS A 40 16.74 -14.62 -12.77
C LYS A 40 17.44 -14.78 -14.12
N GLN A 41 16.89 -14.20 -15.18
CA GLN A 41 17.48 -14.27 -16.52
C GLN A 41 18.78 -13.46 -16.63
N LEU A 42 19.06 -12.56 -15.68
CA LEU A 42 20.33 -11.83 -15.61
C LEU A 42 21.45 -12.61 -14.92
N GLU A 43 21.17 -13.75 -14.27
CA GLU A 43 22.16 -14.53 -13.53
C GLU A 43 23.39 -14.96 -14.37
N PRO A 44 23.26 -15.39 -15.65
CA PRO A 44 24.41 -15.69 -16.49
C PRO A 44 25.31 -14.48 -16.77
N PHE A 45 24.77 -13.26 -16.63
CA PHE A 45 25.46 -12.00 -16.92
C PHE A 45 25.92 -11.27 -15.65
N LYS A 46 25.99 -11.96 -14.50
CA LYS A 46 26.29 -11.36 -13.19
C LYS A 46 27.62 -10.61 -13.10
N THR A 47 28.59 -10.90 -13.98
CA THR A 47 29.89 -10.22 -14.02
C THR A 47 29.87 -8.94 -14.84
N GLU A 48 28.80 -8.70 -15.61
CA GLU A 48 28.66 -7.51 -16.43
C GLU A 48 28.39 -6.27 -15.57
N THR A 49 29.19 -5.23 -15.76
CA THR A 49 29.04 -3.95 -15.04
C THR A 49 27.65 -3.34 -15.25
N ALA A 50 27.09 -3.49 -16.45
CA ALA A 50 25.74 -3.01 -16.76
C ALA A 50 24.67 -3.67 -15.87
N VAL A 51 24.77 -4.99 -15.67
CA VAL A 51 23.85 -5.74 -14.80
C VAL A 51 24.00 -5.32 -13.35
N LYS A 52 25.25 -5.15 -12.88
CA LYS A 52 25.52 -4.66 -11.53
C LYS A 52 24.89 -3.30 -11.26
N ASN A 53 25.04 -2.35 -12.20
CA ASN A 53 24.45 -1.02 -12.08
C ASN A 53 22.91 -1.06 -12.02
N VAL A 54 22.29 -1.93 -12.83
CA VAL A 54 20.83 -2.13 -12.81
C VAL A 54 20.37 -2.65 -11.46
N ILE A 55 21.04 -3.68 -10.93
CA ILE A 55 20.68 -4.28 -9.63
C ILE A 55 20.86 -3.27 -8.49
N GLU A 56 21.96 -2.52 -8.47
CA GLU A 56 22.19 -1.48 -7.45
C GLU A 56 21.10 -0.41 -7.47
N ASN A 57 20.68 0.02 -8.66
CA ASN A 57 19.59 0.98 -8.81
C ASN A 57 18.25 0.42 -8.31
N ILE A 58 17.93 -0.84 -8.64
CA ILE A 58 16.72 -1.52 -8.17
C ILE A 58 16.71 -1.62 -6.64
N LEU A 59 17.83 -2.03 -6.02
CA LEU A 59 17.93 -2.15 -4.57
C LEU A 59 17.71 -0.80 -3.87
N LYS A 60 18.29 0.27 -4.42
CA LYS A 60 18.07 1.63 -3.90
C LYS A 60 16.60 2.03 -3.99
N LYS A 61 15.97 1.84 -5.14
CA LYS A 61 14.55 2.14 -5.35
C LYS A 61 13.64 1.31 -4.45
N ASP A 62 13.92 0.02 -4.29
CA ASP A 62 13.14 -0.86 -3.43
C ASP A 62 13.21 -0.44 -1.96
N SER A 63 14.38 0.03 -1.49
CA SER A 63 14.49 0.63 -0.16
C SER A 63 13.63 1.88 -0.02
N GLU A 64 13.54 2.73 -1.05
CA GLU A 64 12.69 3.93 -1.03
C GLU A 64 11.20 3.55 -1.07
N ARG A 65 10.82 2.59 -1.92
CA ARG A 65 9.46 2.06 -2.01
C ARG A 65 9.00 1.45 -0.69
N SER A 66 9.85 0.67 -0.02
CA SER A 66 9.53 0.05 1.28
C SER A 66 9.18 1.11 2.32
N LYS A 67 9.99 2.18 2.43
CA LYS A 67 9.71 3.30 3.34
C LYS A 67 8.37 3.98 3.04
N ASN A 68 8.11 4.27 1.76
CA ASN A 68 6.86 4.87 1.33
C ASN A 68 5.64 3.98 1.69
N ILE A 69 5.77 2.66 1.49
CA ILE A 69 4.72 1.70 1.84
C ILE A 69 4.49 1.67 3.35
N GLU A 70 5.55 1.63 4.15
CA GLU A 70 5.47 1.66 5.61
C GLU A 70 4.75 2.91 6.12
N GLU A 71 5.11 4.09 5.59
CA GLU A 71 4.45 5.36 5.94
C GLU A 71 2.96 5.33 5.59
N LYS A 72 2.59 4.83 4.40
CA LYS A 72 1.19 4.66 4.00
C LYS A 72 0.45 3.70 4.92
N MET A 73 1.07 2.58 5.30
CA MET A 73 0.48 1.62 6.24
C MET A 73 0.24 2.22 7.62
N GLN A 74 1.16 3.04 8.14
CA GLN A 74 0.97 3.72 9.42
C GLN A 74 -0.20 4.70 9.35
N LYS A 75 -0.33 5.46 8.27
CA LYS A 75 -1.46 6.36 8.06
C LYS A 75 -2.79 5.61 8.06
N ILE A 76 -2.88 4.50 7.31
CA ILE A 76 -4.09 3.67 7.26
C ILE A 76 -4.46 3.13 8.66
N LYS A 77 -3.49 2.69 9.46
CA LYS A 77 -3.74 2.22 10.84
C LYS A 77 -4.32 3.33 11.72
N VAL A 78 -3.78 4.54 11.64
CA VAL A 78 -4.28 5.71 12.38
C VAL A 78 -5.72 6.04 11.94
N ASP A 79 -5.98 6.07 10.63
CA ASP A 79 -7.30 6.33 10.09
C ASP A 79 -8.32 5.28 10.55
N GLN A 80 -7.93 4.00 10.58
CA GLN A 80 -8.76 2.91 11.08
C GLN A 80 -9.12 3.09 12.57
N ILE A 81 -8.16 3.50 13.41
CA ILE A 81 -8.40 3.79 14.83
C ILE A 81 -9.41 4.94 14.96
N ASN A 82 -9.23 6.02 14.20
CA ASN A 82 -10.11 7.19 14.21
C ASN A 82 -11.54 6.82 13.80
N VAL A 83 -11.71 6.01 12.76
CA VAL A 83 -13.03 5.51 12.33
C VAL A 83 -13.70 4.69 13.43
N GLN A 84 -12.95 3.82 14.12
CA GLN A 84 -13.48 3.03 15.23
C GLN A 84 -13.91 3.90 16.43
N VAL A 85 -13.14 4.94 16.74
CA VAL A 85 -13.49 5.92 17.79
C VAL A 85 -14.77 6.66 17.41
N SER A 86 -14.87 7.17 16.19
CA SER A 86 -16.08 7.83 15.67
C SER A 86 -17.31 6.93 15.72
N LYS A 87 -17.16 5.65 15.33
CA LYS A 87 -18.24 4.65 15.41
C LYS A 87 -18.71 4.44 16.85
N LYS A 88 -17.79 4.37 17.83
CA LYS A 88 -18.14 4.27 19.26
C LYS A 88 -18.86 5.52 19.76
N ALA A 89 -18.40 6.71 19.37
CA ALA A 89 -19.01 7.98 19.75
C ALA A 89 -20.44 8.11 19.20
N MET A 90 -20.64 7.77 17.92
CA MET A 90 -21.96 7.73 17.29
C MET A 90 -22.90 6.78 18.03
N LYS A 91 -22.47 5.54 18.31
CA LYS A 91 -23.28 4.57 19.07
C LYS A 91 -23.72 5.13 20.44
N LYS A 92 -22.80 5.78 21.16
CA LYS A 92 -23.11 6.44 22.45
C LYS A 92 -24.09 7.61 22.27
N GLY A 93 -23.94 8.40 21.21
CA GLY A 93 -24.86 9.50 20.89
C GLY A 93 -26.28 8.99 20.61
N TYR A 94 -26.42 7.97 19.75
CA TYR A 94 -27.72 7.36 19.45
C TYR A 94 -28.39 6.77 20.69
N LEU A 95 -27.65 6.04 21.53
CA LEU A 95 -28.17 5.51 22.80
C LEU A 95 -28.72 6.61 23.72
N LYS A 96 -28.01 7.74 23.84
CA LYS A 96 -28.48 8.89 24.64
C LYS A 96 -29.76 9.51 24.08
N ILE A 97 -29.93 9.54 22.75
CA ILE A 97 -31.14 10.05 22.11
C ILE A 97 -32.33 9.11 22.37
N GLU A 98 -32.15 7.80 22.22
CA GLU A 98 -33.20 6.81 22.50
C GLU A 98 -33.64 6.84 23.97
N GLU A 99 -32.69 6.91 24.91
CA GLU A 99 -33.01 7.06 26.33
C GLU A 99 -33.79 8.35 26.62
N SER A 100 -33.42 9.45 25.97
CA SER A 100 -34.10 10.74 26.12
C SER A 100 -35.53 10.68 25.59
N ILE A 101 -35.75 10.08 24.42
CA ILE A 101 -37.08 9.88 23.83
C ILE A 101 -37.94 8.96 24.71
N SER A 102 -37.35 7.87 25.22
CA SER A 102 -38.03 6.93 26.12
C SER A 102 -38.50 7.61 27.41
N ARG A 103 -37.62 8.38 28.07
CA ARG A 103 -37.96 9.15 29.28
C ARG A 103 -39.05 10.21 28.99
N HIS A 104 -39.02 10.85 27.82
CA HIS A 104 -40.01 11.84 27.44
C HIS A 104 -41.41 11.25 27.20
N LYS A 105 -41.50 9.99 26.73
CA LYS A 105 -42.79 9.26 26.61
C LYS A 105 -43.38 8.88 27.97
N ILE A 106 -42.53 8.51 28.93
CA ILE A 106 -42.97 8.14 30.29
C ILE A 106 -43.60 9.35 31.00
N ASN A 107 -43.00 10.53 30.90
CA ASN A 107 -43.51 11.75 31.55
C ASN A 107 -44.83 12.30 30.98
N LYS A 108 -45.28 11.84 29.80
CA LYS A 108 -46.59 12.25 29.21
C LYS A 108 -47.75 11.32 29.56
N SER A 109 -47.47 10.19 30.22
CA SER A 109 -48.46 9.16 30.56
C SER A 109 -48.78 9.12 32.07
N GLY A 110 -48.33 10.13 32.83
CA GLY A 110 -48.59 10.30 34.26
C GLY A 110 -49.41 11.53 34.55
#